data_AF-A0A177LJC8-F1
#
_entry.id   AF-A0A177LJC8-F1
#
_cell.length_a   1.000
_cell.length_b   1.000
_cell.length_c   1.000
_cell.angle_alpha   90.00
_cell.angle_beta   90.00
_cell.angle_gamma   90.00
#
_symmetry.space_group_name_H-M   'P 1'
#
loop_
_entity.id
_entity.type
_entity.pdbx_description
1 polymer ?
#
loop_
_entity_poly.entity_id
_entity_poly.type
_entity_poly.pdbx_seq_one_letter_code
_entity_poly.pdbx_strand_id
1 'polypeptide(L)'
;MARQRSIIKLGGTIGGITFYKSKDGYLAREKGGVSADRIRNDPAFQRTRENGAEFGRAGKAGKVLRNSIRQLLQNINDSKMVSRLIEICA
;
A
#
# COMPACT_ATOMS: atom_id res chain seq x y z
N MET A 1 -17.54 -24.05 13.63
CA MET A 1 -16.28 -24.04 12.84
C MET A 1 -16.52 -24.73 11.51
N ALA A 2 -16.47 -24.00 10.40
CA ALA A 2 -16.55 -24.59 9.07
C ALA A 2 -15.12 -24.89 8.58
N ARG A 3 -14.83 -26.16 8.27
CA ARG A 3 -13.59 -26.59 7.59
C ARG A 3 -13.90 -26.85 6.12
N GLN A 4 -13.27 -26.09 5.22
CA GLN A 4 -13.43 -26.30 3.77
C GLN A 4 -12.55 -27.46 3.29
N ARG A 5 -13.17 -28.47 2.69
CA ARG A 5 -12.51 -29.59 2.00
C ARG A 5 -12.09 -29.15 0.59
N SER A 6 -10.80 -29.41 0.30
CA SER A 6 -10.16 -29.72 -1.01
C SER A 6 -9.87 -28.64 -2.09
N ILE A 7 -8.61 -28.76 -2.57
CA ILE A 7 -7.94 -28.49 -3.85
C ILE A 7 -7.69 -27.05 -4.32
N ILE A 8 -8.54 -26.06 -4.04
CA ILE A 8 -8.27 -24.70 -4.55
C ILE A 8 -7.66 -23.81 -3.45
N LYS A 9 -6.35 -23.57 -3.55
CA LYS A 9 -5.63 -22.59 -2.71
C LYS A 9 -6.00 -21.19 -3.19
N LEU A 10 -7.09 -20.63 -2.69
CA LEU A 10 -7.49 -19.26 -2.99
C LEU A 10 -6.72 -18.29 -2.09
N GLY A 11 -5.81 -17.51 -2.67
CA GLY A 11 -5.20 -16.35 -2.03
C GLY A 11 -5.82 -15.08 -2.60
N GLY A 12 -6.27 -14.17 -1.75
CA GLY A 12 -6.85 -12.89 -2.19
C GLY A 12 -8.20 -12.58 -1.54
N THR A 13 -8.85 -11.53 -2.02
CA THR A 13 -10.19 -11.14 -1.56
C THR A 13 -11.20 -11.47 -2.66
N ILE A 14 -12.18 -12.33 -2.36
CA ILE A 14 -13.29 -12.66 -3.26
C ILE A 14 -14.59 -12.30 -2.54
N GLY A 15 -15.42 -11.44 -3.15
CA GLY A 15 -16.75 -11.11 -2.62
C GLY A 15 -16.76 -10.54 -1.20
N GLY A 16 -15.71 -9.81 -0.80
CA GLY A 16 -15.61 -9.24 0.56
C GLY A 16 -15.04 -10.20 1.61
N ILE A 17 -14.66 -11.42 1.24
CA ILE A 17 -13.96 -12.37 2.11
C ILE A 17 -12.49 -12.39 1.71
N THR A 18 -11.60 -12.02 2.62
CA THR A 18 -10.14 -12.11 2.45
C THR A 18 -9.65 -13.46 2.97
N PHE A 19 -9.04 -14.23 2.09
CA PHE A 19 -8.39 -15.50 2.40
C PHE A 19 -6.91 -15.26 2.70
N TYR A 20 -6.45 -15.66 3.88
CA TYR A 20 -5.05 -15.53 4.29
C TYR A 20 -4.52 -16.83 4.92
N LYS A 21 -3.21 -17.04 4.80
CA LYS A 21 -2.52 -18.22 5.34
C LYS A 21 -2.06 -17.94 6.77
N SER A 22 -2.53 -18.73 7.74
CA SER A 22 -2.02 -18.77 9.11
C SER A 22 -1.24 -20.08 9.35
N LYS A 23 -0.53 -20.16 10.48
CA LYS A 23 0.23 -21.37 10.88
C LYS A 23 -0.66 -22.62 10.98
N ASP A 24 -1.95 -22.43 11.29
CA ASP A 24 -2.92 -23.52 11.50
C ASP A 24 -3.81 -23.80 10.27
N GLY A 25 -3.57 -23.12 9.13
CA GLY A 25 -4.29 -23.38 7.88
C GLY A 25 -4.72 -22.12 7.10
N TYR A 26 -5.58 -22.31 6.09
CA TYR A 26 -6.20 -21.23 5.33
C TYR A 26 -7.42 -20.71 6.08
N LEU A 27 -7.38 -19.44 6.47
CA LEU A 27 -8.46 -18.77 7.19
C LEU A 27 -9.13 -17.75 6.26
N ALA A 28 -10.44 -17.64 6.39
CA ALA A 28 -11.25 -16.65 5.70
C ALA A 28 -11.70 -15.61 6.75
N ARG A 29 -11.42 -14.34 6.50
CA ARG A 29 -12.02 -13.22 7.25
C ARG A 29 -12.94 -12.44 6.34
N GLU A 30 -14.07 -11.98 6.84
CA GLU A 30 -14.77 -10.87 6.20
C GLU A 30 -13.83 -9.65 6.18
N LYS A 31 -13.93 -8.80 5.16
CA LYS A 31 -13.07 -7.63 4.95
C LYS A 31 -13.21 -6.68 6.15
N GLY A 32 -12.40 -6.91 7.17
CA GLY A 32 -12.25 -6.00 8.30
C GLY A 32 -11.54 -4.73 7.84
N GLY A 33 -12.19 -3.59 8.04
CA GLY A 33 -11.65 -2.27 7.71
C GLY A 33 -12.73 -1.27 7.31
N VAL A 34 -12.35 0.00 7.24
CA VAL A 34 -13.21 1.08 6.76
C VAL A 34 -13.38 0.94 5.24
N SER A 35 -14.60 1.08 4.72
CA SER A 35 -14.85 0.99 3.27
C SER A 35 -14.11 2.11 2.54
N ALA A 36 -13.68 1.84 1.30
CA ALA A 36 -12.97 2.83 0.49
C ALA A 36 -13.83 4.09 0.24
N ASP A 37 -15.13 3.92 0.07
CA ASP A 37 -16.07 5.03 -0.11
C ASP A 37 -16.22 5.86 1.17
N ARG A 38 -16.16 5.22 2.34
CA ARG A 38 -16.13 5.94 3.61
C ARG A 38 -14.84 6.75 3.74
N ILE A 39 -13.66 6.20 3.43
CA ILE A 39 -12.40 6.98 3.45
C ILE A 39 -12.46 8.17 2.48
N ARG A 40 -13.12 8.01 1.33
CA ARG A 40 -13.23 9.07 0.31
C ARG A 40 -14.17 10.20 0.73
N ASN A 41 -15.30 9.87 1.35
CA ASN A 41 -16.41 10.81 1.53
C ASN A 41 -16.60 11.28 2.99
N ASP A 42 -16.20 10.48 3.98
CA ASP A 42 -16.45 10.77 5.39
C ASP A 42 -15.53 11.93 5.85
N PRO A 43 -16.08 12.95 6.54
CA PRO A 43 -15.31 14.07 7.09
C PRO A 43 -14.19 13.66 8.04
N ALA A 44 -14.36 12.55 8.78
CA ALA A 44 -13.36 12.06 9.73
C ALA A 44 -12.03 11.69 9.04
N PHE A 45 -12.06 11.37 7.75
CA PHE A 45 -10.88 11.01 6.96
C PHE A 45 -10.33 12.17 6.12
N GLN A 46 -10.81 13.40 6.31
CA GLN A 46 -10.33 14.55 5.55
C GLN A 46 -8.81 14.75 5.67
N ARG A 47 -8.28 14.78 6.90
CA ARG A 47 -6.83 14.91 7.14
C ARG A 47 -6.03 13.74 6.53
N THR A 48 -6.60 12.53 6.54
CA THR A 48 -5.98 11.37 5.88
C THR A 48 -5.90 11.55 4.37
N ARG A 49 -6.91 12.15 3.74
CA ARG A 49 -6.89 12.46 2.30
C ARG A 49 -5.92 13.58 1.97
N GLU A 50 -5.85 14.62 2.79
CA GLU A 50 -4.89 15.72 2.64
C GLU A 50 -3.45 15.22 2.71
N ASN A 51 -3.11 14.46 3.75
CA ASN A 51 -1.80 13.81 3.87
C ASN A 51 -1.52 12.89 2.67
N GLY A 52 -2.50 12.10 2.25
CA GLY A 52 -2.36 11.22 1.08
C GLY A 52 -2.05 11.97 -0.21
N ALA A 53 -2.65 13.14 -0.41
CA ALA A 53 -2.37 14.00 -1.55
C ALA A 53 -0.97 14.64 -1.46
N GLU A 54 -0.55 15.06 -0.27
CA GLU A 54 0.79 15.60 0.01
C GLU A 54 1.88 14.58 -0.25
N PHE A 55 1.78 13.37 0.32
CA PHE A 55 2.72 12.27 0.03
C PHE A 55 2.72 11.88 -1.45
N GLY A 56 1.57 11.95 -2.12
CA GLY A 56 1.47 11.73 -3.56
C GLY A 56 2.23 12.79 -4.39
N ARG A 57 2.23 14.06 -3.95
CA ARG A 57 3.01 15.14 -4.57
C ARG A 57 4.49 14.99 -4.27
N ALA A 58 4.86 14.72 -3.02
CA ALA A 58 6.24 14.46 -2.60
C ALA A 58 6.87 13.31 -3.41
N GLY A 59 6.14 12.21 -3.61
CA GLY A 59 6.60 11.09 -4.43
C GLY A 59 6.83 11.45 -5.90
N LYS A 60 5.98 12.32 -6.48
CA LYS A 60 6.17 12.84 -7.85
C LYS A 60 7.39 13.76 -7.93
N ALA A 61 7.55 14.69 -6.98
CA ALA A 61 8.70 15.58 -6.91
C ALA A 61 10.01 14.79 -6.76
N GLY A 62 10.06 13.82 -5.84
CA GLY A 62 11.21 12.94 -5.67
C GLY A 62 11.52 12.10 -6.91
N LYS A 63 10.52 11.70 -7.70
CA LYS A 63 10.72 11.04 -9.01
C LYS A 63 11.35 11.99 -10.03
N VAL A 64 10.88 13.23 -10.11
CA VAL A 64 11.45 14.24 -11.02
C VAL A 64 12.91 14.48 -10.67
N LEU A 65 13.20 14.76 -9.41
CA LEU A 65 14.57 15.00 -8.92
C LEU A 65 15.49 13.81 -9.22
N ARG A 66 15.06 12.58 -8.92
CA ARG A 66 15.85 11.37 -9.21
C ARG A 66 16.12 11.20 -10.70
N ASN A 67 15.16 11.53 -11.55
CA ASN A 67 15.33 11.42 -13.00
C ASN A 67 16.33 12.44 -13.53
N SER A 68 16.35 13.67 -13.01
CA SER A 68 17.29 14.71 -13.44
C SER A 68 18.73 14.41 -13.03
N ILE A 69 18.97 13.78 -11.88
CA ILE A 69 20.32 13.34 -11.45
C ILE A 69 20.64 11.88 -11.78
N ARG A 70 19.80 11.20 -12.57
CA ARG A 70 19.90 9.75 -12.81
C ARG A 70 21.27 9.32 -13.32
N GLN A 71 21.88 10.09 -14.21
CA GLN A 71 23.20 9.77 -14.76
C GLN A 71 24.30 9.73 -13.69
N LEU A 72 24.22 10.58 -12.68
CA LEU A 72 25.15 10.60 -11.55
C LEU A 72 24.88 9.46 -10.56
N LEU A 73 23.65 8.95 -10.51
CA LEU A 73 23.22 7.91 -9.58
C LEU A 73 23.47 6.48 -10.09
N GLN A 74 23.84 6.28 -11.36
CA GLN A 74 23.95 4.94 -11.97
C GLN A 74 24.96 4.03 -11.25
N ASN A 75 25.99 4.62 -10.64
CA ASN A 75 27.07 3.89 -9.97
C ASN A 75 26.96 3.93 -8.44
N ILE A 76 25.86 4.46 -7.89
CA ILE A 76 25.66 4.58 -6.45
C ILE A 76 24.83 3.40 -5.94
N ASN A 77 25.42 2.58 -5.07
CA ASN A 77 24.72 1.49 -4.40
C ASN A 77 24.07 1.98 -3.10
N ASP A 78 22.96 2.71 -3.22
CA ASP A 78 22.15 3.12 -2.08
C ASP A 78 20.69 2.67 -2.22
N SER A 79 20.33 1.63 -1.47
CA SER A 79 18.98 1.07 -1.44
C SER A 79 17.95 1.96 -0.75
N LYS A 80 18.37 2.97 0.03
CA LYS A 80 17.48 3.88 0.77
C LYS A 80 17.33 5.27 0.14
N MET A 81 17.97 5.52 -1.01
CA MET A 81 17.94 6.82 -1.70
C MET A 81 16.52 7.31 -1.98
N VAL A 82 15.64 6.41 -2.42
CA VAL A 82 14.23 6.73 -2.72
C VAL A 82 13.50 7.24 -1.49
N SER A 83 13.66 6.57 -0.35
CA SER A 83 13.00 6.97 0.91
C SER A 83 13.51 8.31 1.40
N ARG A 84 14.83 8.56 1.33
CA ARG A 84 15.44 9.85 1.72
C ARG A 84 14.97 11.01 0.84
N LEU A 85 14.86 10.78 -0.47
CA LEU A 85 14.33 11.80 -1.39
C LEU A 85 12.86 12.13 -1.11
N ILE A 86 12.06 11.14 -0.70
CA ILE A 86 10.66 11.36 -0.35
C ILE A 86 10.55 12.15 0.96
N GLU A 87 11.40 11.89 1.95
CA GLU A 87 11.46 12.62 3.22
C GLU A 87 11.81 14.11 3.04
N ILE A 88 12.66 14.46 2.07
CA ILE A 88 13.00 15.86 1.77
C ILE A 88 11.89 16.56 0.96
N CYS A 89 11.09 15.81 0.21
CA CYS A 89 10.04 16.36 -0.66
C CYS A 89 8.65 16.39 -0.02
N ALA A 90 8.47 15.78 1.15
CA ALA A 90 7.25 15.80 1.96
C ALA A 90 7.36 16.89 3.02
#